data_AF-A0A292SID8-F1
#
_entry.id   AF-A0A292SID8-F1
#
_cell.length_a   1.000
_cell.length_b   1.000
_cell.length_c   1.000
_cell.angle_alpha   90.00
_cell.angle_beta   90.00
_cell.angle_gamma   90.00
#
_symmetry.space_group_name_H-M   'P 1'
#
loop_
_entity.id
_entity.type
_entity.pdbx_description
1 polymer ?
#
loop_
_entity_poly.entity_id
_entity_poly.type
_entity_poly.pdbx_seq_one_letter_code
_entity_poly.pdbx_strand_id
1 'polypeptide(L)'
;MKVLFKLGKQNDIFQSAYANFTKRCLRPEQEILSAKNDCIEIRDLFVHGGKVEDFCNRTVKLSDELKINGNSRLSDLLINELSKLCINFNMQAKAEELLHIALENSRKKNDGLHELARLTDLEYLYKNLNDRKNLFNILQQKKECCKKVIAEYEQNVKNYDSILKKPTPKEGVQTQLAFTYSDLAHMLERRKPKDAVNLYTKCRNIYESLGRERETAYLNERIRRLSERYEKLSLKP
;
A
#
# COMPACT_ATOMS: atom_id res chain seq x y z
N MET A 1 31.68 33.73 1.46
CA MET A 1 32.67 32.65 1.24
C MET A 1 32.59 31.48 2.23
N LYS A 2 32.58 31.69 3.56
CA LYS A 2 32.53 30.59 4.56
C LYS A 2 31.26 29.71 4.52
N VAL A 3 30.10 30.29 4.17
CA VAL A 3 28.82 29.55 4.05
C VAL A 3 28.80 28.68 2.79
N LEU A 4 29.26 29.20 1.65
CA LEU A 4 29.41 28.45 0.40
C LEU A 4 30.41 27.29 0.54
N PHE A 5 31.51 27.50 1.27
CA PHE A 5 32.49 26.44 1.57
C PHE A 5 31.95 25.34 2.49
N LYS A 6 31.07 25.68 3.46
CA LYS A 6 30.38 24.70 4.31
C LYS A 6 29.30 23.92 3.55
N LEU A 7 28.56 24.59 2.67
CA LEU A 7 27.55 23.96 1.79
C LEU A 7 28.19 23.00 0.79
N GLY A 8 29.34 23.37 0.20
CA GLY A 8 30.10 22.50 -0.71
C GLY A 8 30.54 21.21 -0.02
N LYS A 9 31.18 21.32 1.17
CA LYS A 9 31.61 20.14 1.95
C LYS A 9 30.47 19.24 2.40
N GLN A 10 29.30 19.81 2.74
CA GLN A 10 28.13 19.00 3.08
C GLN A 10 27.59 18.25 1.86
N ASN A 11 27.55 18.88 0.68
CA ASN A 11 27.10 18.23 -0.54
C ASN A 11 28.00 17.05 -0.94
N ASP A 12 29.31 17.18 -0.74
CA ASP A 12 30.28 16.11 -0.97
C ASP A 12 30.04 14.87 -0.08
N ILE A 13 29.59 15.07 1.17
CA ILE A 13 29.25 13.98 2.10
C ILE A 13 28.06 13.19 1.59
N PHE A 14 26.96 13.85 1.21
CA PHE A 14 25.77 13.16 0.67
C PHE A 14 26.10 12.41 -0.63
N GLN A 15 26.87 13.03 -1.52
CA GLN A 15 27.28 12.41 -2.77
C GLN A 15 28.16 11.19 -2.54
N SER A 16 29.19 11.29 -1.69
CA SER A 16 30.09 10.19 -1.38
C SER A 16 29.37 9.04 -0.68
N ALA A 17 28.56 9.35 0.34
CA ALA A 17 27.80 8.34 1.07
C ALA A 17 26.85 7.57 0.15
N TYR A 18 26.10 8.29 -0.70
CA TYR A 18 25.16 7.66 -1.63
C TYR A 18 25.88 6.87 -2.73
N ALA A 19 27.00 7.36 -3.27
CA ALA A 19 27.79 6.63 -4.26
C ALA A 19 28.33 5.30 -3.70
N ASN A 20 28.78 5.30 -2.45
CA ASN A 20 29.21 4.08 -1.78
C ASN A 20 28.07 3.09 -1.58
N PHE A 21 26.88 3.57 -1.20
CA PHE A 21 25.67 2.76 -1.09
C PHE A 21 25.28 2.13 -2.44
N THR A 22 25.21 2.93 -3.50
CA THR A 22 24.97 2.44 -4.88
C THR A 22 25.95 1.33 -5.24
N LYS A 23 27.26 1.54 -5.02
CA LYS A 23 28.29 0.55 -5.33
C LYS A 23 28.10 -0.76 -4.57
N ARG A 24 27.59 -0.72 -3.32
CA ARG A 24 27.31 -1.94 -2.55
C ARG A 24 26.06 -2.64 -3.08
N CYS A 25 24.98 -1.91 -3.34
CA CYS A 25 23.75 -2.44 -3.93
C CYS A 25 23.97 -3.18 -5.26
N LEU A 26 24.87 -2.67 -6.11
CA LEU A 26 25.15 -3.24 -7.43
C LEU A 26 26.13 -4.43 -7.41
N ARG A 27 26.54 -4.93 -6.24
CA ARG A 27 27.38 -6.14 -6.15
C ARG A 27 26.56 -7.40 -6.51
N PRO A 28 27.14 -8.38 -7.23
CA PRO A 28 26.42 -9.58 -7.65
C PRO A 28 25.77 -10.39 -6.52
N GLU A 29 26.36 -10.39 -5.32
CA GLU A 29 25.91 -11.18 -4.16
C GLU A 29 25.45 -10.30 -2.99
N GLN A 30 24.93 -9.11 -3.27
CA GLN A 30 24.47 -8.24 -2.20
C GLN A 30 23.29 -8.88 -1.45
N GLU A 31 23.49 -9.14 -0.16
CA GLU A 31 22.44 -9.62 0.73
C GLU A 31 21.35 -8.54 0.90
N ILE A 32 20.09 -8.95 0.72
CA ILE A 32 18.93 -8.06 0.78
C ILE A 32 18.78 -7.38 2.15
N LEU A 33 19.01 -8.10 3.26
CA LEU A 33 18.87 -7.53 4.60
C LEU A 33 19.94 -6.46 4.87
N SER A 34 21.20 -6.74 4.50
CA SER A 34 22.27 -5.75 4.58
C SER A 34 21.96 -4.51 3.73
N ALA A 35 21.51 -4.69 2.48
CA ALA A 35 21.16 -3.55 1.62
C ALA A 35 19.99 -2.73 2.16
N LYS A 36 19.03 -3.38 2.84
CA LYS A 36 17.93 -2.69 3.53
C LYS A 36 18.45 -1.83 4.69
N ASN A 37 19.34 -2.36 5.52
CA ASN A 37 19.91 -1.62 6.65
C ASN A 37 20.72 -0.41 6.14
N ASP A 38 21.56 -0.62 5.13
CA ASP A 38 22.30 0.46 4.48
C ASP A 38 21.36 1.54 3.91
N CYS A 39 20.26 1.13 3.27
CA CYS A 39 19.27 2.06 2.75
C CYS A 39 18.65 2.92 3.86
N ILE A 40 18.36 2.33 5.03
CA ILE A 40 17.84 3.04 6.20
C ILE A 40 18.85 4.07 6.71
N GLU A 41 20.12 3.69 6.86
CA GLU A 41 21.18 4.60 7.33
C GLU A 41 21.38 5.79 6.39
N ILE A 42 21.45 5.54 5.08
CA ILE A 42 21.62 6.58 4.07
C ILE A 42 20.37 7.45 3.98
N ARG A 43 19.17 6.86 4.03
CA ARG A 43 17.91 7.62 4.09
C ARG A 43 17.93 8.59 5.26
N ASP A 44 18.29 8.11 6.45
CA ASP A 44 18.27 8.93 7.65
C ASP A 44 19.26 10.08 7.53
N LEU A 45 20.47 9.86 6.98
CA LEU A 45 21.40 10.95 6.66
C LEU A 45 20.75 12.04 5.80
N PHE A 46 20.08 11.67 4.71
CA PHE A 46 19.42 12.62 3.80
C PHE A 46 18.20 13.30 4.44
N VAL A 47 17.42 12.58 5.26
CA VAL A 47 16.29 13.13 6.01
C VAL A 47 16.77 14.22 6.97
N HIS A 48 17.77 13.93 7.80
CA HIS A 48 18.34 14.92 8.73
C HIS A 48 18.96 16.13 8.00
N GLY A 49 19.45 15.92 6.78
CA GLY A 49 19.95 16.98 5.90
C GLY A 49 18.86 17.80 5.18
N GLY A 50 17.57 17.46 5.31
CA GLY A 50 16.49 18.10 4.56
C GLY A 50 16.54 17.81 3.05
N LYS A 51 17.14 16.68 2.66
CA LYS A 51 17.39 16.26 1.26
C LYS A 51 16.58 15.04 0.84
N VAL A 52 15.38 14.86 1.41
CA VAL A 52 14.51 13.71 1.16
C VAL A 52 14.21 13.51 -0.34
N GLU A 53 13.91 14.60 -1.05
CA GLU A 53 13.61 14.53 -2.48
C GLU A 53 14.80 14.04 -3.32
N ASP A 54 16.02 14.51 -2.99
CA ASP A 54 17.26 14.07 -3.64
C ASP A 54 17.51 12.57 -3.39
N PHE A 55 17.36 12.11 -2.14
CA PHE A 55 17.43 10.68 -1.82
C PHE A 55 16.44 9.86 -2.65
N CYS A 56 15.17 10.29 -2.70
CA CYS A 56 14.14 9.60 -3.48
C CYS A 56 14.50 9.55 -4.97
N ASN A 57 14.93 10.67 -5.57
CA ASN A 57 15.29 10.74 -6.98
C ASN A 57 16.47 9.80 -7.32
N ARG A 58 17.50 9.77 -6.48
CA ARG A 58 18.65 8.88 -6.68
C ARG A 58 18.30 7.41 -6.48
N THR A 59 17.41 7.11 -5.53
CA THR A 59 17.02 5.73 -5.22
C THR A 59 16.10 5.14 -6.27
N VAL A 60 15.26 5.94 -6.91
CA VAL A 60 14.51 5.51 -8.11
C VAL A 60 15.48 5.10 -9.23
N LYS A 61 16.47 5.94 -9.55
CA LYS A 61 17.49 5.62 -10.57
C LYS A 61 18.26 4.34 -10.25
N LEU A 62 18.67 4.18 -8.99
CA LEU A 62 19.34 2.95 -8.53
C LEU A 62 18.43 1.73 -8.67
N SER A 63 17.15 1.85 -8.34
CA SER A 63 16.18 0.78 -8.53
C SER A 63 16.07 0.34 -10.00
N ASP A 64 16.07 1.29 -10.93
CA ASP A 64 16.02 0.97 -12.37
C ASP A 64 17.29 0.24 -12.83
N GLU A 65 18.46 0.70 -12.38
CA GLU A 65 19.74 0.04 -12.66
C GLU A 65 19.80 -1.38 -12.09
N LEU A 66 19.27 -1.59 -10.88
CA LEU A 66 19.16 -2.91 -10.26
C LEU A 66 18.28 -3.85 -11.08
N LYS A 67 17.16 -3.37 -11.65
CA LYS A 67 16.32 -4.18 -12.56
C LYS A 67 17.08 -4.57 -13.83
N ILE A 68 17.78 -3.62 -14.44
CA ILE A 68 18.59 -3.88 -15.65
C ILE A 68 19.65 -4.95 -15.38
N ASN A 69 20.27 -4.90 -14.19
CA ASN A 69 21.29 -5.87 -13.77
C ASN A 69 20.70 -7.18 -13.21
N GLY A 70 19.38 -7.41 -13.33
CA GLY A 70 18.71 -8.64 -12.91
C GLY A 70 18.39 -8.74 -11.41
N ASN A 71 18.71 -7.73 -10.60
CA ASN A 71 18.43 -7.70 -9.16
C ASN A 71 17.05 -7.06 -8.86
N SER A 72 15.99 -7.64 -9.45
CA SER A 72 14.62 -7.17 -9.30
C SER A 72 14.12 -7.22 -7.85
N ARG A 73 14.64 -8.13 -7.03
CA ARG A 73 14.27 -8.26 -5.62
C ARG A 73 14.71 -7.07 -4.79
N LEU A 74 15.96 -6.62 -4.94
CA LEU A 74 16.46 -5.43 -4.26
C LEU A 74 15.79 -4.16 -4.79
N SER A 75 15.59 -4.07 -6.11
CA SER A 75 14.84 -2.96 -6.71
C SER A 75 13.44 -2.79 -6.09
N ASP A 76 12.66 -3.88 -6.01
CA ASP A 76 11.31 -3.84 -5.44
C ASP A 76 11.32 -3.43 -3.96
N LEU A 77 12.33 -3.87 -3.20
CA LEU A 77 12.51 -3.43 -1.82
C LEU A 77 12.72 -1.92 -1.74
N LEU A 78 13.61 -1.36 -2.58
CA LEU A 78 13.89 0.07 -2.56
C LEU A 78 12.65 0.89 -2.93
N ILE A 79 11.91 0.50 -3.98
CA ILE A 79 10.66 1.17 -4.35
C ILE A 79 9.64 1.14 -3.19
N ASN A 80 9.52 0.00 -2.50
CA ASN A 80 8.62 -0.16 -1.36
C ASN A 80 9.02 0.68 -0.14
N GLU A 81 10.31 0.92 0.10
CA GLU A 81 10.77 1.79 1.17
C GLU A 81 10.58 3.28 0.79
N LEU A 82 10.80 3.63 -0.48
CA LEU A 82 10.57 4.98 -0.98
C LEU A 82 9.10 5.39 -0.94
N SER A 83 8.17 4.50 -1.29
CA SER A 83 6.74 4.84 -1.26
C SER A 83 6.28 5.24 0.14
N LYS A 84 6.69 4.49 1.17
CA LYS A 84 6.42 4.82 2.59
C LYS A 84 7.07 6.14 3.01
N LEU A 85 8.32 6.37 2.58
CA LEU A 85 9.02 7.63 2.86
C LEU A 85 8.25 8.81 2.25
N CYS A 86 7.83 8.71 0.99
CA CYS A 86 7.06 9.75 0.32
C CYS A 86 5.72 10.03 1.00
N ILE A 87 5.02 9.01 1.52
CA ILE A 87 3.81 9.21 2.34
C ILE A 87 4.13 10.04 3.59
N ASN A 88 5.18 9.67 4.34
CA ASN A 88 5.56 10.33 5.60
C ASN A 88 5.99 11.80 5.43
N PHE A 89 6.51 12.15 4.26
CA PHE A 89 6.96 13.51 3.94
C PHE A 89 5.97 14.28 3.05
N ASN A 90 4.71 13.83 2.95
CA ASN A 90 3.64 14.48 2.17
C ASN A 90 3.97 14.66 0.68
N MET A 91 4.82 13.81 0.11
CA MET A 91 5.16 13.81 -1.32
C MET A 91 4.13 13.00 -2.12
N GLN A 92 2.87 13.43 -2.09
CA GLN A 92 1.70 12.63 -2.48
C GLN A 92 1.77 12.07 -3.91
N ALA A 93 2.07 12.91 -4.91
CA ALA A 93 2.15 12.48 -6.31
C ALA A 93 3.22 11.39 -6.53
N LYS A 94 4.38 11.57 -5.88
CA LYS A 94 5.48 10.60 -5.97
C LYS A 94 5.18 9.32 -5.21
N ALA A 95 4.52 9.42 -4.05
CA ALA A 95 4.04 8.25 -3.32
C ALA A 95 3.07 7.43 -4.17
N GLU A 96 2.12 8.08 -4.83
CA GLU A 96 1.15 7.43 -5.73
C GLU A 96 1.85 6.68 -6.86
N GLU A 97 2.76 7.34 -7.59
CA GLU A 97 3.55 6.75 -8.68
C GLU A 97 4.29 5.49 -8.22
N LEU A 98 5.04 5.58 -7.12
CA LEU A 98 5.83 4.48 -6.57
C LEU A 98 4.95 3.32 -6.07
N LEU A 99 3.78 3.62 -5.49
CA LEU A 99 2.83 2.60 -5.07
C LEU A 99 2.25 1.83 -6.25
N HIS A 100 1.94 2.51 -7.37
CA HIS A 100 1.47 1.83 -8.60
C HIS A 100 2.58 0.96 -9.20
N ILE A 101 3.83 1.41 -9.22
CA ILE A 101 4.97 0.59 -9.65
C ILE A 101 5.08 -0.67 -8.77
N ALA A 102 5.03 -0.52 -7.45
CA ALA A 102 5.11 -1.65 -6.52
C ALA A 102 3.92 -2.61 -6.62
N LEU A 103 2.73 -2.08 -6.88
CA LEU A 103 1.51 -2.85 -7.11
C LEU A 103 1.68 -3.77 -8.34
N GLU A 104 2.14 -3.21 -9.45
CA GLU A 104 2.39 -3.96 -10.69
C GLU A 104 3.48 -5.02 -10.53
N ASN A 105 4.54 -4.74 -9.77
CA ASN A 105 5.58 -5.74 -9.49
C ASN A 105 5.03 -6.91 -8.66
N SER A 106 4.17 -6.62 -7.67
CA SER A 106 3.52 -7.65 -6.84
C SER A 106 2.60 -8.55 -7.69
N ARG A 107 1.85 -7.95 -8.61
CA ARG A 107 0.98 -8.67 -9.57
C ARG A 107 1.76 -9.60 -10.48
N LYS A 108 2.86 -9.11 -11.08
CA LYS A 108 3.74 -9.91 -11.95
C LYS A 108 4.33 -11.12 -11.24
N LYS A 109 4.58 -11.00 -9.93
CA LYS A 109 5.11 -12.07 -9.08
C LYS A 109 4.04 -13.01 -8.51
N ASN A 110 2.75 -12.75 -8.76
CA ASN A 110 1.64 -13.44 -8.08
C ASN A 110 1.78 -13.42 -6.54
N ASP A 111 2.25 -12.30 -5.99
CA ASP A 111 2.31 -12.05 -4.55
C ASP A 111 1.08 -11.24 -4.13
N GLY A 112 -0.03 -11.94 -3.88
CA GLY A 112 -1.30 -11.29 -3.53
C GLY A 112 -1.28 -10.61 -2.16
N LEU A 113 -0.38 -11.00 -1.25
CA LEU A 113 -0.26 -10.37 0.07
C LEU A 113 0.44 -9.01 -0.03
N HIS A 114 1.49 -8.90 -0.84
CA HIS A 114 2.08 -7.59 -1.15
C HIS A 114 1.17 -6.74 -2.05
N GLU A 115 0.45 -7.34 -3.01
CA GLU A 115 -0.57 -6.63 -3.79
C GLU A 115 -1.60 -5.97 -2.84
N LEU A 116 -2.15 -6.73 -1.88
CA LEU A 116 -3.10 -6.23 -0.91
C LEU A 116 -2.53 -5.13 0.00
N ALA A 117 -1.25 -5.24 0.38
CA ALA A 117 -0.56 -4.20 1.14
C ALA A 117 -0.49 -2.88 0.34
N ARG A 118 -0.11 -2.94 -0.94
CA ARG A 118 -0.04 -1.75 -1.82
C ARG A 118 -1.41 -1.13 -2.08
N LEU A 119 -2.46 -1.94 -2.25
CA LEU A 119 -3.83 -1.45 -2.35
C LEU A 119 -4.29 -0.74 -1.07
N THR A 120 -3.85 -1.20 0.10
CA THR A 120 -4.14 -0.54 1.38
C THR A 120 -3.38 0.78 1.54
N ASP A 121 -2.14 0.85 1.09
CA ASP A 121 -1.36 2.09 1.08
C ASP A 121 -2.01 3.14 0.14
N LEU A 122 -2.48 2.73 -1.05
CA LEU A 122 -3.22 3.59 -1.98
C LEU A 122 -4.58 4.02 -1.42
N GLU A 123 -5.30 3.12 -0.74
CA GLU A 123 -6.55 3.45 -0.05
C GLU A 123 -6.34 4.57 0.99
N TYR A 124 -5.29 4.44 1.81
CA TYR A 124 -4.92 5.47 2.79
C TYR A 124 -4.59 6.80 2.12
N LEU A 125 -3.80 6.77 1.04
CA LEU A 125 -3.43 7.97 0.28
C LEU A 125 -4.67 8.69 -0.27
N TYR A 126 -5.56 7.97 -0.96
CA TYR A 126 -6.76 8.59 -1.56
C TYR A 126 -7.80 9.04 -0.53
N LYS A 127 -7.87 8.39 0.63
CA LYS A 127 -8.67 8.89 1.78
C LYS A 127 -8.15 10.25 2.25
N ASN A 128 -6.84 10.40 2.41
CA ASN A 128 -6.22 11.66 2.85
C ASN A 128 -6.36 12.79 1.81
N LEU A 129 -6.32 12.44 0.52
CA LEU A 129 -6.54 13.38 -0.59
C LEU A 129 -8.01 13.74 -0.80
N ASN A 130 -8.94 13.06 -0.11
CA ASN A 130 -10.38 13.12 -0.39
C ASN A 130 -10.73 12.82 -1.88
N ASP A 131 -9.92 11.99 -2.53
CA ASP A 131 -10.14 11.57 -3.93
C ASP A 131 -11.11 10.40 -3.99
N ARG A 132 -12.40 10.73 -3.99
CA ARG A 132 -13.47 9.72 -3.99
C ARG A 132 -13.46 8.82 -5.24
N LYS A 133 -12.97 9.30 -6.38
CA LYS A 133 -13.00 8.52 -7.63
C LYS A 133 -11.96 7.43 -7.57
N ASN A 134 -10.70 7.80 -7.28
CA ASN A 134 -9.62 6.83 -7.21
C ASN A 134 -9.76 5.92 -5.98
N LEU A 135 -10.27 6.43 -4.85
CA LEU A 135 -10.61 5.59 -3.70
C LEU A 135 -11.60 4.48 -4.07
N PHE A 136 -12.68 4.79 -4.79
CA PHE A 136 -13.64 3.78 -5.22
C PHE A 136 -12.99 2.71 -6.11
N ASN A 137 -12.14 3.13 -7.05
CA ASN A 137 -11.44 2.21 -7.95
C ASN A 137 -10.48 1.27 -7.20
N ILE A 138 -9.72 1.79 -6.24
CA ILE A 138 -8.81 0.97 -5.42
C ILE A 138 -9.58 0.03 -4.51
N LEU A 139 -10.68 0.46 -3.89
CA LEU A 139 -11.51 -0.42 -3.07
C LEU A 139 -12.10 -1.58 -3.89
N GLN A 140 -12.47 -1.36 -5.16
CA GLN A 140 -12.92 -2.44 -6.04
C GLN A 140 -11.79 -3.44 -6.33
N GLN A 141 -10.58 -2.95 -6.63
CA GLN A 141 -9.41 -3.81 -6.84
C GLN A 141 -9.06 -4.58 -5.56
N LYS A 142 -9.04 -3.91 -4.41
CA LYS A 142 -8.77 -4.51 -3.09
C LYS A 142 -9.75 -5.63 -2.75
N LYS A 143 -11.04 -5.41 -3.02
CA LYS A 143 -12.10 -6.42 -2.83
C LYS A 143 -11.84 -7.68 -3.66
N GLU A 144 -11.48 -7.54 -4.94
CA GLU A 144 -11.16 -8.71 -5.78
C GLU A 144 -9.84 -9.38 -5.38
N CYS A 145 -8.81 -8.60 -5.03
CA CYS A 145 -7.55 -9.11 -4.51
C CYS A 145 -7.75 -9.93 -3.23
N CYS A 146 -8.49 -9.40 -2.24
CA CYS A 146 -8.84 -10.14 -1.01
C CYS A 146 -9.54 -11.47 -1.31
N LYS A 147 -10.52 -11.48 -2.22
CA LYS A 147 -11.23 -12.71 -2.61
C LYS A 147 -10.26 -13.75 -3.20
N LYS A 148 -9.37 -13.33 -4.11
CA LYS A 148 -8.34 -14.19 -4.70
C LYS A 148 -7.40 -14.75 -3.63
N VAL A 149 -6.87 -13.88 -2.77
CA VAL A 149 -5.95 -14.27 -1.68
C VAL A 149 -6.62 -15.26 -0.71
N ILE A 150 -7.89 -15.06 -0.36
CA ILE A 150 -8.60 -15.99 0.54
C ILE A 150 -8.81 -17.36 -0.12
N ALA A 151 -9.14 -17.39 -1.42
CA ALA A 151 -9.33 -18.62 -2.17
C ALA A 151 -8.03 -19.43 -2.32
N GLU A 152 -6.92 -18.74 -2.53
CA GLU A 152 -5.60 -19.33 -2.83
C GLU A 152 -4.59 -19.06 -1.69
N TYR A 153 -5.06 -19.03 -0.44
CA TYR A 153 -4.27 -18.50 0.69
C TYR A 153 -2.92 -19.21 0.88
N GLU A 154 -2.91 -20.55 0.87
CA GLU A 154 -1.68 -21.33 1.03
C GLU A 154 -0.66 -21.05 -0.06
N GLN A 155 -1.10 -20.83 -1.30
CA GLN A 155 -0.20 -20.48 -2.40
C GLN A 155 0.35 -19.07 -2.24
N ASN A 156 -0.49 -18.12 -1.79
CA ASN A 156 -0.06 -16.76 -1.52
C ASN A 156 0.95 -16.68 -0.37
N VAL A 157 0.82 -17.54 0.65
CA VAL A 157 1.80 -17.67 1.73
C VAL A 157 3.15 -18.16 1.21
N LYS A 158 3.16 -19.14 0.29
CA LYS A 158 4.40 -19.63 -0.34
C LYS A 158 5.09 -18.57 -1.20
N ASN A 159 4.31 -17.72 -1.87
CA ASN A 159 4.83 -16.65 -2.72
C ASN A 159 5.25 -15.40 -1.94
N TYR A 160 4.96 -15.33 -0.64
CA TYR A 160 5.17 -14.13 0.16
C TYR A 160 6.67 -13.85 0.40
N ASP A 161 7.21 -12.89 -0.35
CA ASP A 161 8.64 -12.55 -0.30
C ASP A 161 8.90 -11.39 0.67
N SER A 162 8.85 -11.66 1.99
CA SER A 162 9.21 -10.68 3.03
C SER A 162 10.42 -11.11 3.83
N ILE A 163 11.26 -10.13 4.17
CA ILE A 163 12.52 -10.37 4.90
C ILE A 163 12.26 -10.55 6.40
N LEU A 164 11.31 -9.81 6.98
CA LEU A 164 11.12 -9.72 8.43
C LEU A 164 9.70 -10.01 8.87
N LYS A 165 8.70 -9.74 8.02
CA LYS A 165 7.30 -9.86 8.41
C LYS A 165 6.79 -11.25 8.10
N LYS A 166 5.89 -11.74 8.93
CA LYS A 166 5.08 -12.92 8.64
C LYS A 166 3.92 -12.53 7.72
N PRO A 167 3.43 -13.45 6.87
CA PRO A 167 2.25 -13.19 6.04
C PRO A 167 1.04 -12.88 6.92
N THR A 168 0.18 -11.99 6.43
CA THR A 168 -1.09 -11.67 7.10
C THR A 168 -1.96 -12.94 7.17
N PRO A 169 -2.43 -13.36 8.37
CA PRO A 169 -3.31 -14.52 8.52
C PRO A 169 -4.57 -14.45 7.64
N LYS A 170 -5.11 -15.60 7.24
CA LYS A 170 -6.32 -15.68 6.41
C LYS A 170 -7.51 -14.91 7.00
N GLU A 171 -7.71 -15.03 8.31
CA GLU A 171 -8.73 -14.26 9.06
C GLU A 171 -8.50 -12.74 8.97
N GLY A 172 -7.22 -12.31 8.98
CA GLY A 172 -6.85 -10.92 8.76
C GLY A 172 -7.23 -10.43 7.37
N VAL A 173 -7.07 -11.27 6.33
CA VAL A 173 -7.50 -10.95 4.96
C VAL A 173 -9.04 -10.93 4.85
N GLN A 174 -9.75 -11.85 5.51
CA GLN A 174 -11.21 -11.85 5.59
C GLN A 174 -11.73 -10.57 6.27
N THR A 175 -11.09 -10.16 7.36
CA THR A 175 -11.41 -8.91 8.06
C THR A 175 -11.21 -7.70 7.14
N GLN A 176 -10.11 -7.65 6.38
CA GLN A 176 -9.90 -6.60 5.38
C GLN A 176 -10.97 -6.60 4.29
N LEU A 177 -11.41 -7.76 3.81
CA LEU A 177 -12.50 -7.88 2.84
C LEU A 177 -13.82 -7.31 3.39
N ALA A 178 -14.15 -7.61 4.66
CA ALA A 178 -15.33 -7.06 5.33
C ALA A 178 -15.27 -5.53 5.40
N PHE A 179 -14.14 -4.95 5.82
CA PHE A 179 -13.94 -3.51 5.80
C PHE A 179 -14.11 -2.91 4.39
N THR A 180 -13.49 -3.50 3.37
CA THR A 180 -13.62 -3.02 1.99
C THR A 180 -15.07 -3.09 1.48
N TYR A 181 -15.83 -4.13 1.83
CA TYR A 181 -17.25 -4.19 1.53
C TYR A 181 -18.04 -3.06 2.21
N SER A 182 -17.78 -2.79 3.48
CA SER A 182 -18.41 -1.71 4.23
C SER A 182 -18.13 -0.33 3.62
N ASP A 183 -16.86 -0.06 3.25
CA ASP A 183 -16.46 1.22 2.65
C ASP A 183 -17.10 1.43 1.28
N LEU A 184 -17.10 0.40 0.41
CA LEU A 184 -17.80 0.46 -0.87
C LEU A 184 -19.31 0.66 -0.69
N ALA A 185 -19.92 -0.02 0.28
CA ALA A 185 -21.34 0.14 0.58
C ALA A 185 -21.64 1.58 0.98
N HIS A 186 -20.84 2.15 1.90
CA HIS A 186 -21.00 3.51 2.37
C HIS A 186 -20.92 4.55 1.23
N MET A 187 -20.00 4.35 0.29
CA MET A 187 -19.88 5.22 -0.89
C MET A 187 -21.09 5.14 -1.82
N LEU A 188 -21.84 4.03 -1.81
CA LEU A 188 -22.99 3.78 -2.67
C LEU A 188 -24.35 4.08 -2.04
N GLU A 189 -24.46 4.19 -0.71
CA GLU A 189 -25.74 4.31 0.02
C GLU A 189 -26.72 5.33 -0.59
N ARG A 190 -26.22 6.48 -1.04
CA ARG A 190 -27.07 7.55 -1.58
C ARG A 190 -27.47 7.32 -3.04
N ARG A 191 -26.60 6.72 -3.85
CA ARG A 191 -26.76 6.63 -5.31
C ARG A 191 -27.29 5.28 -5.77
N LYS A 192 -26.86 4.21 -5.10
CA LYS A 192 -27.20 2.81 -5.41
C LYS A 192 -27.49 2.06 -4.09
N PRO A 193 -28.59 2.37 -3.40
CA PRO A 193 -28.90 1.80 -2.09
C PRO A 193 -29.05 0.27 -2.10
N LYS A 194 -29.61 -0.33 -3.17
CA LYS A 194 -29.69 -1.79 -3.32
C LYS A 194 -28.31 -2.44 -3.35
N ASP A 195 -27.38 -1.86 -4.11
CA ASP A 195 -25.99 -2.34 -4.18
C ASP A 195 -25.29 -2.18 -2.83
N ALA A 196 -25.53 -1.08 -2.12
CA ALA A 196 -24.99 -0.85 -0.78
C ALA A 196 -25.51 -1.89 0.22
N VAL A 197 -26.81 -2.20 0.22
CA VAL A 197 -27.39 -3.29 1.05
C VAL A 197 -26.70 -4.61 0.74
N ASN A 198 -26.54 -4.98 -0.53
CA ASN A 198 -25.87 -6.22 -0.92
C ASN A 198 -24.42 -6.30 -0.41
N LEU A 199 -23.69 -5.19 -0.45
CA LEU A 199 -22.31 -5.12 0.06
C LEU A 199 -22.27 -5.21 1.59
N TYR A 200 -23.18 -4.53 2.30
CA TYR A 200 -23.29 -4.66 3.76
C TYR A 200 -23.66 -6.08 4.19
N THR A 201 -24.55 -6.76 3.46
CA THR A 201 -24.87 -8.17 3.72
C THR A 201 -23.64 -9.07 3.57
N LYS A 202 -22.81 -8.85 2.55
CA LYS A 202 -21.54 -9.59 2.38
C LYS A 202 -20.57 -9.31 3.53
N CYS A 203 -20.43 -8.05 3.94
CA CYS A 203 -19.62 -7.66 5.10
C CYS A 203 -20.11 -8.37 6.38
N ARG A 204 -21.42 -8.35 6.63
CA ARG A 204 -22.04 -9.00 7.79
C ARG A 204 -21.76 -10.50 7.82
N ASN A 205 -21.96 -11.20 6.71
CA ASN A 205 -21.75 -12.65 6.65
C ASN A 205 -20.30 -13.04 6.96
N ILE A 206 -19.32 -12.19 6.61
CA ILE A 206 -17.92 -12.42 6.99
C ILE A 206 -17.72 -12.21 8.49
N TYR A 207 -18.27 -11.15 9.07
CA TYR A 207 -18.15 -10.93 10.51
C TYR A 207 -18.86 -11.99 11.34
N GLU A 208 -20.01 -12.46 10.89
CA GLU A 208 -20.73 -13.59 11.49
C GLU A 208 -19.88 -14.87 11.48
N SER A 209 -19.27 -15.22 10.34
CA SER A 209 -18.41 -16.41 10.26
C SER A 209 -17.11 -16.30 11.07
N LEU A 210 -16.66 -15.07 11.37
CA LEU A 210 -15.52 -14.78 12.24
C LEU A 210 -15.92 -14.62 13.73
N GLY A 211 -17.19 -14.84 14.10
CA GLY A 211 -17.66 -14.69 15.49
C GLY A 211 -17.67 -13.25 16.02
N ARG A 212 -17.75 -12.25 15.12
CA ARG A 212 -17.75 -10.82 15.45
C ARG A 212 -19.18 -10.32 15.69
N GLU A 213 -19.78 -10.74 16.80
CA GLU A 213 -21.21 -10.52 17.11
C GLU A 213 -21.62 -9.04 17.11
N ARG A 214 -20.77 -8.15 17.66
CA ARG A 214 -21.06 -6.71 17.75
C ARG A 214 -21.17 -6.07 16.37
N GLU A 215 -20.22 -6.38 15.49
CA GLU A 215 -20.16 -5.90 14.12
C GLU A 215 -21.33 -6.45 13.29
N THR A 216 -21.67 -7.72 13.49
CA THR A 216 -22.85 -8.35 12.87
C THR A 216 -24.14 -7.67 13.27
N ALA A 217 -24.36 -7.40 14.56
CA ALA A 217 -25.53 -6.69 15.06
C ALA A 217 -25.64 -5.26 14.51
N TYR A 218 -24.51 -4.53 14.48
CA TYR A 218 -24.45 -3.20 13.88
C TYR A 218 -24.85 -3.21 12.40
N LEU A 219 -24.32 -4.16 11.61
CA LEU A 219 -24.64 -4.25 10.20
C LEU A 219 -26.09 -4.67 9.93
N ASN A 220 -26.68 -5.53 10.76
CA ASN A 220 -28.10 -5.86 10.68
C ASN A 220 -28.98 -4.61 10.81
N GLU A 221 -28.70 -3.77 11.82
CA GLU A 221 -29.45 -2.53 12.02
C GLU A 221 -29.19 -1.51 10.88
N ARG A 222 -27.96 -1.42 10.38
CA ARG A 222 -27.63 -0.55 9.25
C ARG A 222 -28.38 -0.96 7.97
N ILE A 223 -28.41 -2.24 7.66
CA ILE A 223 -29.13 -2.81 6.51
C ILE A 223 -30.62 -2.51 6.64
N ARG A 224 -31.23 -2.80 7.80
CA ARG A 224 -32.65 -2.54 8.06
C ARG A 224 -33.02 -1.08 7.80
N ARG A 225 -32.28 -0.14 8.40
CA ARG A 225 -32.50 1.31 8.22
C ARG A 225 -32.37 1.75 6.76
N LEU A 226 -31.38 1.21 6.04
CA LEU A 226 -31.16 1.59 4.65
C LEU A 226 -32.28 1.07 3.74
N SER A 227 -32.74 -0.17 3.95
CA SER A 227 -33.87 -0.76 3.24
C SER A 227 -35.16 0.01 3.46
N GLU A 228 -35.52 0.31 4.72
CA GLU A 228 -36.72 1.10 5.06
C GLU A 228 -36.69 2.50 4.45
N ARG A 229 -35.52 3.14 4.44
CA ARG A 229 -35.34 4.45 3.81
C ARG A 229 -35.57 4.38 2.30
N TYR A 230 -35.07 3.32 1.66
CA TYR A 230 -35.25 3.13 0.23
C TYR A 230 -36.71 2.89 -0.14
N GLU A 231 -37.41 2.02 0.58
CA GLU A 231 -38.83 1.73 0.37
C GLU A 231 -39.69 3.01 0.48
N LYS A 232 -39.46 3.81 1.51
CA LYS A 232 -40.14 5.11 1.69
C LYS A 232 -39.87 6.11 0.57
N LEU A 233 -38.68 6.08 -0.03
CA LEU A 233 -38.32 6.96 -1.16
C LEU A 233 -38.94 6.46 -2.47
N SER A 234 -39.06 5.15 -2.67
CA SER A 234 -39.72 4.56 -3.84
C SER A 234 -41.24 4.71 -3.84
N LEU A 235 -41.84 5.00 -2.68
CA LEU A 235 -43.28 5.21 -2.51
C LEU A 235 -43.72 6.68 -2.61
N LYS A 236 -42.79 7.62 -2.82
CA LYS A 236 -43.12 9.02 -3.08
C LYS A 236 -43.25 9.23 -4.60
N PRO A 237 -44.44 9.64 -5.10
CA PRO A 237 -44.65 9.93 -6.52
C PRO A 237 -43.80 11.10 -7.02
#